data_AF-A0A127SY02-F1
#
_entry.id   AF-A0A127SY02-F1
#
_cell.length_a   1.000
_cell.length_b   1.000
_cell.length_c   1.000
_cell.angle_alpha   90.00
_cell.angle_beta   90.00
_cell.angle_gamma   90.00
#
_symmetry.space_group_name_H-M   'P 1'
#
loop_
_entity.id
_entity.type
_entity.pdbx_description
1 polymer ?
#
loop_
_entity_poly.entity_id
_entity_poly.type
_entity_poly.pdbx_seq_one_letter_code
_entity_poly.pdbx_strand_id
1 'polypeptide(L)'
;MTVNLDITQIKKKRMKLYPAMLYYLATIVNRHSEFRTAINQVGELGIYDEMIPSYTVFHKDTETFSNLWTEYMPNIEEFSRAYENDIQRYGSNHGMTGKPDAPENV
;
A
#
# COMPACT_ATOMS: atom_id res chain seq x y z
N MET A 1 -6.01 -18.99 4.02
CA MET A 1 -6.35 -19.44 2.66
C MET A 1 -5.31 -18.88 1.70
N THR A 2 -4.83 -19.65 0.73
CA THR A 2 -3.86 -19.21 -0.28
C THR A 2 -4.39 -19.59 -1.66
N VAL A 3 -4.16 -18.75 -2.67
CA VAL A 3 -4.64 -18.97 -4.04
C VAL A 3 -3.56 -18.58 -5.04
N ASN A 4 -3.50 -19.29 -6.17
CA ASN A 4 -2.68 -18.90 -7.31
C ASN A 4 -3.45 -17.91 -8.16
N LEU A 5 -2.99 -16.67 -8.22
CA LEU A 5 -3.61 -15.61 -9.01
C LEU A 5 -2.96 -15.52 -10.41
N ASP A 6 -3.79 -15.53 -11.45
CA ASP A 6 -3.32 -15.27 -12.80
C ASP A 6 -3.07 -13.77 -13.02
N ILE A 7 -1.79 -13.40 -13.10
CA ILE A 7 -1.32 -12.02 -13.33
C ILE A 7 -0.97 -11.72 -14.80
N THR A 8 -1.40 -12.56 -15.75
CA THR A 8 -1.05 -12.43 -17.18
C THR A 8 -1.38 -11.06 -17.74
N GLN A 9 -2.50 -10.46 -17.35
CA GLN A 9 -2.93 -9.15 -17.86
C GLN A 9 -2.00 -8.01 -17.40
N ILE A 10 -1.50 -8.06 -16.16
CA ILE A 10 -0.53 -7.09 -15.63
C ILE A 10 0.76 -7.14 -16.46
N LYS A 11 1.25 -8.36 -16.74
CA LYS A 11 2.45 -8.57 -17.56
C LYS A 11 2.27 -8.10 -19.00
N LYS A 12 1.13 -8.42 -19.64
CA LYS A 12 0.83 -7.98 -21.02
C LYS A 12 0.80 -6.46 -21.16
N LYS A 13 0.30 -5.75 -20.14
CA LYS A 13 0.28 -4.29 -20.07
C LYS A 13 1.63 -3.67 -19.67
N ARG A 14 2.66 -4.48 -19.40
CA ARG A 14 4.01 -4.05 -19.00
C ARG A 14 4.02 -3.14 -17.76
N MET A 15 3.09 -3.37 -16.83
CA MET A 15 3.00 -2.61 -15.59
C MET A 15 4.07 -3.09 -14.60
N LYS A 16 4.59 -2.18 -13.76
CA LYS A 16 5.42 -2.56 -12.62
C LYS A 16 4.57 -3.38 -11.65
N LEU A 17 4.98 -4.62 -11.40
CA LEU A 17 4.14 -5.59 -10.68
C LEU A 17 3.76 -5.12 -9.27
N TYR A 18 4.73 -4.64 -8.50
CA TYR A 18 4.51 -4.29 -7.09
C TYR A 18 3.50 -3.14 -6.90
N PRO A 19 3.68 -1.95 -7.48
CA PRO A 19 2.68 -0.87 -7.36
C PRO A 19 1.33 -1.23 -7.99
N ALA A 20 1.30 -2.04 -9.06
CA ALA A 20 0.04 -2.51 -9.64
C ALA A 20 -0.75 -3.40 -8.65
N MET A 21 -0.07 -4.34 -7.98
CA MET A 21 -0.71 -5.20 -6.98
C MET A 21 -1.20 -4.39 -5.77
N LEU A 22 -0.40 -3.44 -5.28
CA LEU A 22 -0.78 -2.55 -4.18
C LEU A 22 -2.04 -1.75 -4.52
N TYR A 23 -2.07 -1.14 -5.72
CA TYR A 23 -3.24 -0.43 -6.21
C TYR A 23 -4.48 -1.33 -6.25
N TYR A 24 -4.39 -2.51 -6.88
CA TYR A 24 -5.56 -3.39 -7.01
C TYR A 24 -6.08 -3.89 -5.66
N LEU A 25 -5.19 -4.20 -4.72
CA LEU A 25 -5.58 -4.58 -3.36
C LEU A 25 -6.24 -3.42 -2.64
N ALA A 26 -5.63 -2.23 -2.64
CA ALA A 26 -6.20 -1.03 -2.03
C ALA A 26 -7.56 -0.67 -2.64
N THR A 27 -7.72 -0.80 -3.96
CA THR A 27 -9.01 -0.58 -4.63
C THR A 27 -10.09 -1.53 -4.14
N ILE A 28 -9.79 -2.82 -3.93
CA ILE A 28 -10.77 -3.76 -3.41
C ILE A 28 -11.06 -3.51 -1.94
N VAL A 29 -10.04 -3.28 -1.10
CA VAL A 29 -10.22 -2.89 0.30
C VAL A 29 -11.15 -1.68 0.42
N ASN A 30 -10.96 -0.66 -0.41
CA ASN A 30 -11.77 0.56 -0.39
C ASN A 30 -13.20 0.38 -0.89
N ARG A 31 -13.50 -0.68 -1.65
CA ARG A 31 -14.87 -0.97 -2.12
C ARG A 31 -15.74 -1.70 -1.10
N HIS A 32 -15.14 -2.26 -0.06
CA HIS A 32 -15.78 -3.19 0.86
C HIS A 32 -15.58 -2.70 2.30
N SER A 33 -16.66 -2.32 2.98
CA SER A 33 -16.59 -1.72 4.32
C SER A 33 -16.05 -2.68 5.39
N GLU A 34 -16.22 -3.99 5.19
CA GLU A 34 -15.70 -5.04 6.06
C GLU A 34 -14.17 -5.01 6.18
N PHE A 35 -13.45 -4.48 5.17
CA PHE A 35 -11.99 -4.31 5.22
C PHE A 35 -11.56 -2.95 5.78
N ARG A 36 -12.50 -2.05 6.08
CA ARG A 36 -12.25 -0.70 6.61
C ARG A 36 -12.83 -0.49 8.01
N THR A 37 -13.34 -1.55 8.61
CA THR A 37 -13.98 -1.51 9.92
C THR A 37 -12.93 -1.66 11.01
N ALA A 38 -12.90 -0.74 11.97
CA ALA A 38 -11.95 -0.72 13.07
C ALA A 38 -12.58 -0.20 14.36
N ILE A 39 -11.94 -0.47 15.49
CA ILE A 39 -12.24 0.17 16.77
C ILE A 39 -11.22 1.30 16.94
N ASN A 40 -11.71 2.53 17.10
CA ASN A 40 -10.83 3.70 17.26
C ASN A 40 -10.20 3.76 18.67
N GLN A 41 -9.33 4.75 18.91
CA GLN A 41 -8.59 4.89 20.17
C GLN A 41 -9.48 5.11 21.41
N VAL A 42 -10.72 5.58 21.23
CA VAL A 42 -11.69 5.77 22.32
C VAL A 42 -12.64 4.57 22.48
N GLY A 43 -12.41 3.48 21.74
CA GLY A 43 -13.14 2.23 21.88
C GLY A 43 -14.43 2.13 21.04
N GLU A 44 -14.63 3.02 20.08
CA GLU A 44 -15.82 3.05 19.24
C GLU A 44 -15.61 2.29 17.93
N LEU A 45 -16.60 1.48 17.56
CA LEU A 45 -16.64 0.79 16.27
C LEU A 45 -17.01 1.77 15.15
N GLY A 46 -16.16 1.85 14.13
CA GLY A 46 -16.38 2.70 12.97
C GLY A 46 -15.90 2.06 11.67
N ILE A 47 -16.11 2.78 10.57
CA ILE A 47 -15.65 2.41 9.23
C ILE A 47 -14.88 3.61 8.68
N TYR A 48 -13.60 3.46 8.35
CA TYR A 48 -12.84 4.52 7.69
C TYR A 48 -13.38 4.79 6.30
N ASP A 49 -13.48 6.05 5.88
CA ASP A 49 -13.92 6.42 4.52
C ASP A 49 -13.02 5.80 3.43
N GLU A 50 -11.73 5.72 3.71
CA GLU A 50 -10.70 5.15 2.84
C GLU A 50 -9.60 4.49 3.69
N MET A 51 -8.92 3.50 3.12
CA MET A 51 -7.72 2.85 3.66
C MET A 51 -6.54 3.09 2.72
N ILE A 52 -5.37 3.30 3.32
CA ILE A 52 -4.12 3.61 2.64
C ILE A 52 -3.27 2.34 2.62
N PRO A 53 -2.72 1.91 1.47
CA PRO A 53 -1.84 0.74 1.45
C PRO A 53 -0.51 1.01 2.16
N SER A 54 -0.22 0.23 3.20
CA SER A 54 1.11 0.07 3.79
C SER A 54 1.86 -1.13 3.20
N TYR A 55 3.14 -0.96 2.85
CA TYR A 55 3.91 -1.95 2.09
C TYR A 55 5.39 -1.96 2.43
N THR A 56 6.05 -3.09 2.15
CA THR A 56 7.45 -3.32 2.49
C THR A 56 8.41 -2.88 1.38
N VAL A 57 9.53 -2.29 1.79
CA VAL A 57 10.70 -2.01 0.94
C VAL A 57 11.89 -2.78 1.49
N PHE A 58 12.53 -3.58 0.65
CA PHE A 58 13.66 -4.42 1.03
C PHE A 58 15.00 -3.73 0.76
N HIS A 59 15.82 -3.63 1.79
CA HIS A 59 17.17 -3.04 1.76
C HIS A 59 18.19 -4.15 1.58
N LYS A 60 18.73 -4.27 0.36
CA LYS A 60 19.63 -5.38 -0.02
C LYS A 60 20.98 -5.33 0.70
N ASP A 61 21.42 -4.15 1.08
CA ASP A 61 22.69 -3.87 1.75
C ASP A 61 22.70 -4.31 3.21
N THR A 62 21.55 -4.24 3.88
CA THR A 62 21.40 -4.65 5.29
C THR A 62 20.57 -5.92 5.46
N GLU A 63 19.97 -6.42 4.38
CA GLU A 63 19.02 -7.55 4.38
C GLU A 63 17.81 -7.32 5.31
N THR A 64 17.42 -6.05 5.51
CA THR A 64 16.26 -5.65 6.32
C THR A 64 15.13 -5.10 5.46
N PHE A 65 14.00 -4.81 6.09
CA PHE A 65 12.87 -4.16 5.44
C PHE A 65 12.40 -2.94 6.22
N SER A 66 11.79 -2.01 5.49
CA SER A 66 11.05 -0.86 6.02
C SER A 66 9.62 -0.88 5.53
N ASN A 67 8.73 -0.28 6.31
CA ASN A 67 7.35 -0.07 5.95
C ASN A 67 7.16 1.37 5.42
N LEU A 68 6.53 1.49 4.25
CA LEU A 68 6.13 2.75 3.64
C LEU A 68 4.64 2.71 3.37
N TRP A 69 4.05 3.88 3.11
CA TRP A 69 2.65 4.03 2.77
C TRP A 69 2.50 5.07 1.66
N THR A 70 1.54 4.87 0.76
CA THR A 70 1.21 5.82 -0.32
C THR A 70 -0.28 6.06 -0.31
N GLU A 71 -0.69 7.32 -0.29
CA GLU A 71 -2.10 7.72 -0.37
C GLU A 71 -2.81 6.99 -1.51
N TYR A 72 -3.99 6.44 -1.22
CA TYR A 72 -4.77 5.79 -2.26
C TYR A 72 -5.28 6.83 -3.27
N MET A 73 -5.21 6.47 -4.54
CA MET A 73 -5.74 7.31 -5.63
C MET A 73 -6.58 6.41 -6.53
N PRO A 74 -7.81 6.81 -6.91
CA PRO A 74 -8.68 6.00 -7.77
C PRO A 74 -8.14 5.78 -9.19
N ASN A 75 -7.18 6.60 -9.63
CA ASN A 75 -6.50 6.44 -10.90
C ASN A 75 -5.14 5.73 -10.70
N ILE A 76 -4.90 4.67 -11.47
CA ILE A 76 -3.71 3.83 -11.31
C ILE A 76 -2.41 4.52 -11.72
N GLU A 77 -2.46 5.39 -12.73
CA GLU A 77 -1.28 6.15 -13.18
C GLU A 77 -0.87 7.18 -12.11
N GLU A 78 -1.85 7.85 -11.50
CA GLU A 78 -1.64 8.78 -10.38
C GLU A 78 -1.09 8.06 -9.15
N PHE A 79 -1.69 6.93 -8.76
CA PHE A 79 -1.19 6.10 -7.66
C PHE A 79 0.24 5.62 -7.92
N SER A 80 0.52 5.14 -9.13
CA SER A 80 1.87 4.65 -9.49
C SER A 80 2.92 5.76 -9.40
N ARG A 81 2.57 6.99 -9.82
CA ARG A 81 3.45 8.15 -9.71
C ARG A 81 3.66 8.56 -8.25
N ALA A 82 2.62 8.52 -7.42
CA ALA A 82 2.72 8.80 -5.98
C ALA A 82 3.63 7.78 -5.28
N TYR A 83 3.44 6.49 -5.57
CA TYR A 83 4.28 5.40 -5.09
C TYR A 83 5.75 5.61 -5.49
N GLU A 84 6.02 5.95 -6.75
CA GLU A 84 7.40 6.18 -7.21
C GLU A 84 8.05 7.36 -6.50
N ASN A 85 7.31 8.44 -6.25
CA ASN A 85 7.79 9.58 -5.48
C ASN A 85 8.11 9.18 -4.02
N ASP A 86 7.27 8.36 -3.39
CA ASP A 86 7.51 7.86 -2.03
C ASP A 86 8.74 6.95 -1.97
N ILE A 87 8.92 6.06 -2.94
CA ILE A 87 10.13 5.23 -3.06
C ILE A 87 11.38 6.09 -3.26
N GLN A 88 11.31 7.12 -4.11
CA GLN A 88 12.45 8.01 -4.35
C GLN A 88 12.84 8.79 -3.09
N ARG A 89 11.87 9.23 -2.29
CA ARG A 89 12.11 10.06 -1.10
C ARG A 89 12.48 9.25 0.13
N TYR A 90 11.85 8.08 0.32
CA TYR A 90 11.89 7.33 1.58
C TYR A 90 12.37 5.89 1.41
N GLY A 91 12.53 5.39 0.19
CA GLY A 91 12.87 4.00 -0.09
C GLY A 91 14.28 3.58 0.35
N SER A 92 15.13 4.54 0.73
CA SER A 92 16.48 4.29 1.29
C SER A 92 16.55 4.54 2.80
N ASN A 93 15.41 4.73 3.47
CA ASN A 93 15.39 4.89 4.92
C ASN A 93 15.33 3.51 5.57
N HIS A 94 16.37 3.10 6.29
CA HIS A 94 16.50 1.77 6.90
C HIS A 94 15.72 1.55 8.21
N GLY A 95 14.98 2.55 8.69
CA GLY A 95 14.14 2.41 9.89
C GLY A 95 12.90 1.54 9.62
N MET A 96 12.36 0.88 10.65
CA MET A 96 11.12 0.08 10.52
C MET A 96 10.00 0.90 9.87
N THR A 97 9.84 2.16 10.30
CA THR A 97 8.99 3.16 9.65
C THR A 97 9.85 3.96 8.68
N GLY A 98 9.76 3.64 7.38
CA GLY A 98 10.56 4.29 6.33
C GLY A 98 10.03 5.68 5.96
N LYS A 99 8.70 5.84 5.92
CA LYS A 99 8.02 7.12 5.70
C LYS A 99 7.34 7.56 7.01
N PRO A 100 7.70 8.74 7.57
CA PRO A 100 7.15 9.21 8.85
C PRO A 100 5.66 9.56 8.74
N ASP A 101 5.05 9.88 9.88
CA ASP A 101 3.70 10.44 9.98
C ASP A 101 2.61 9.59 9.28
N ALA A 102 2.70 8.27 9.44
CA ALA A 102 1.71 7.34 8.92
C ALA A 102 0.30 7.69 9.47
N PRO A 103 -0.71 7.84 8.59
CA PRO A 103 -2.10 7.96 9.01
C PRO A 103 -2.56 6.76 9.83
N GLU A 104 -3.63 6.91 10.60
CA GLU A 104 -4.17 5.80 11.42
C GLU A 104 -4.72 4.66 10.55
N ASN A 105 -5.20 4.98 9.35
CA ASN A 105 -5.87 4.10 8.40
C ASN A 105 -4.92 3.50 7.34
N VAL A 106 -3.69 3.16 7.73
CA VAL A 106 -2.69 2.45 6.88
C VAL A 106 -2.73 0.93 7.04
#